data_AF-M3HYN1-F1
#
_entry.id   AF-M3HYN1-F1
#
_cell.length_a   1.000
_cell.length_b   1.000
_cell.length_c   1.000
_cell.angle_alpha   90.00
_cell.angle_beta   90.00
_cell.angle_gamma   90.00
#
_symmetry.space_group_name_H-M   'P 1'
#
loop_
_entity.id
_entity.type
_entity.pdbx_description
1 polymer ?
#
loop_
_entity_poly.entity_id
_entity_poly.type
_entity_poly.pdbx_seq_one_letter_code
_entity_poly.pdbx_strand_id
1 'polypeptide(L)'
;MFFILSLLVPVLEGCDRISSSNKNVVKKDLTRILKNKELKCSSDTNQEIETFRHHWKKNPGRYSELDLKDRWKNVQLTLYTDEFLFINESQDSLFVPAGGECILKLEEEFCGDVLRFYATSLSKGTSELLGEGELQIFLDDKKIFEQNLKPQKLEWNPYILPLEFKNVGNLKTIVKTDLQNPEIWNQTERNKEKNCNSDVFLKIRWSSKTGAGLFLGSPYILEKRNVEKKNVILIVIDALRQDSLSSGGSPFPTTPILDSFSKDSIIFKKTIANGNWTKPSMISFFTSEIASNLGLGNAWFYTSAQQRKIFYSKKPFTLPNAFRKEGYFTESIMNNVFLMDYTSVGVDLGFHKIQQVGKDNLDTEELVSRAETFFRDHKEDLFFYI
;
A
#
# COMPACT_ATOMS: atom_id res chain seq x y z
N MET A 1 -36.60 -27.43 23.72
CA MET A 1 -35.16 -27.73 23.62
C MET A 1 -34.93 -28.34 22.25
N PHE A 2 -34.53 -27.52 21.26
CA PHE A 2 -34.27 -28.00 19.90
C PHE A 2 -32.78 -28.30 19.77
N PHE A 3 -32.45 -29.58 19.61
CA PHE A 3 -31.10 -30.02 19.27
C PHE A 3 -30.89 -29.80 17.78
N ILE A 4 -30.04 -28.84 17.41
CA ILE A 4 -29.53 -28.71 16.04
C ILE A 4 -28.27 -29.58 15.98
N LEU A 5 -28.37 -30.69 15.23
CA LEU A 5 -27.25 -31.58 14.95
C LEU A 5 -26.45 -30.96 13.78
N SER A 6 -25.37 -30.26 14.09
CA SER A 6 -24.44 -29.73 13.09
C SER A 6 -23.57 -30.87 12.54
N LEU A 7 -24.04 -31.54 11.49
CA LEU A 7 -23.23 -32.44 10.68
C LEU A 7 -22.26 -31.60 9.84
N LEU A 8 -21.02 -31.46 10.34
CA LEU A 8 -19.86 -31.05 9.53
C LEU A 8 -19.53 -32.20 8.57
N VAL A 9 -20.24 -32.27 7.45
CA VAL A 9 -19.78 -33.05 6.29
C VAL A 9 -18.71 -32.21 5.61
N PRO A 10 -17.45 -32.67 5.53
CA PRO A 10 -16.45 -31.99 4.74
C PRO A 10 -16.79 -32.25 3.27
N VAL A 11 -17.49 -31.31 2.64
CA VAL A 11 -17.59 -31.27 1.17
C VAL A 11 -16.22 -30.81 0.67
N LEU A 12 -15.27 -31.75 0.61
CA LEU A 12 -13.91 -31.59 0.08
C LEU A 12 -13.70 -32.42 -1.19
N GLU A 13 -14.77 -32.80 -1.88
CA GLU A 13 -14.65 -33.30 -3.25
C GLU A 13 -14.60 -32.09 -4.20
N GLY A 14 -13.40 -31.77 -4.68
CA GLY A 14 -13.19 -30.78 -5.75
C GLY A 14 -12.45 -29.49 -5.38
N CYS A 15 -12.05 -29.30 -4.12
CA CYS A 15 -11.08 -28.24 -3.79
C CYS A 15 -9.66 -28.81 -3.88
N ASP A 16 -9.01 -28.62 -5.03
CA ASP A 16 -7.56 -28.79 -5.11
C ASP A 16 -6.92 -27.94 -4.02
N ARG A 17 -6.15 -28.57 -3.12
CA ARG A 17 -5.42 -27.83 -2.10
C ARG A 17 -4.55 -26.78 -2.79
N ILE A 18 -4.65 -25.54 -2.31
CA ILE A 18 -3.81 -24.45 -2.80
C ILE A 18 -2.35 -24.87 -2.58
N SER A 19 -1.61 -25.08 -3.67
CA SER A 19 -0.22 -25.51 -3.58
C SER A 19 0.61 -24.46 -2.83
N SER A 20 1.38 -24.93 -1.85
CA SER A 20 2.30 -24.08 -1.08
C SER A 20 3.40 -23.54 -1.99
N SER A 21 3.79 -22.28 -1.82
CA SER A 21 4.92 -21.69 -2.55
C SER A 21 5.72 -20.75 -1.66
N ASN A 22 7.03 -20.65 -1.92
CA ASN A 22 7.90 -19.70 -1.22
C ASN A 22 7.63 -18.27 -1.73
N LYS A 23 7.11 -17.41 -0.85
CA LYS A 23 6.80 -16.01 -1.13
C LYS A 23 7.44 -15.08 -0.11
N ASN A 24 7.78 -13.86 -0.52
CA ASN A 24 8.04 -12.78 0.41
C ASN A 24 6.70 -12.31 0.96
N VAL A 25 6.48 -12.44 2.26
CA VAL A 25 5.27 -11.96 2.93
C VAL A 25 5.58 -10.73 3.75
N VAL A 26 4.65 -9.79 3.80
CA VAL A 26 4.73 -8.64 4.71
C VAL A 26 4.59 -9.15 6.14
N LYS A 27 5.71 -9.21 6.86
CA LYS A 27 5.74 -9.61 8.27
C LYS A 27 5.37 -8.45 9.17
N LYS A 28 5.89 -7.26 8.87
CA LYS A 28 5.63 -6.03 9.62
C LYS A 28 5.40 -4.87 8.68
N ASP A 29 4.39 -4.10 9.00
CA ASP A 29 4.04 -2.87 8.31
C ASP A 29 4.27 -1.73 9.29
N LEU A 30 5.32 -0.95 9.06
CA LEU A 30 5.78 0.04 10.04
C LEU A 30 4.76 1.17 10.22
N THR A 31 3.83 1.35 9.28
CA THR A 31 2.75 2.35 9.36
C THR A 31 1.57 1.89 10.22
N ARG A 32 1.48 0.58 10.50
CA ARG A 32 0.38 -0.07 11.25
C ARG A 32 0.77 -0.49 12.66
N ILE A 33 2.05 -0.75 12.94
CA ILE A 33 2.49 -1.15 14.29
C ILE A 33 2.62 0.01 15.29
N LEU A 34 2.42 1.25 14.83
CA LEU A 34 2.64 2.48 15.61
C LEU A 34 1.76 2.61 16.86
N LYS A 35 0.56 2.02 16.89
CA LYS A 35 -0.29 2.06 18.08
C LYS A 35 0.30 1.28 19.26
N ASN A 36 0.92 0.14 18.95
CA ASN A 36 1.40 -0.81 19.96
C ASN A 36 2.89 -0.63 20.25
N LYS A 37 3.56 0.28 19.54
CA LYS A 37 4.99 0.54 19.60
C LYS A 37 5.21 2.04 19.56
N GLU A 38 5.80 2.60 20.62
CA GLU A 38 6.06 4.04 20.67
C GLU A 38 7.01 4.44 19.53
N LEU A 39 6.48 5.08 18.48
CA LEU A 39 7.30 5.87 17.56
C LEU A 39 7.61 7.19 18.24
N LYS A 40 8.84 7.31 18.75
CA LYS A 40 9.34 8.52 19.39
C LYS A 40 10.17 9.29 18.40
N CYS A 41 9.67 10.46 18.00
CA CYS A 41 10.44 11.40 17.22
C CYS A 41 10.99 12.49 18.13
N SER A 42 12.20 12.98 17.85
CA SER A 42 12.85 14.03 18.65
C SER A 42 12.13 15.39 18.62
N SER A 43 11.25 15.61 17.64
CA SER A 43 10.46 16.84 17.47
C SER A 43 8.96 16.57 17.37
N ASP A 44 8.14 17.60 17.61
CA ASP A 44 6.68 17.49 17.52
C ASP A 44 6.25 17.41 16.05
N THR A 45 5.95 16.19 15.62
CA THR A 45 5.47 15.88 14.27
C THR A 45 4.18 16.63 13.90
N ASN A 46 3.30 16.92 14.86
CA ASN A 46 2.04 17.62 14.60
C ASN A 46 2.26 19.10 14.34
N GLN A 47 3.28 19.70 14.98
CA GLN A 47 3.65 21.07 14.71
C GLN A 47 4.44 21.18 13.40
N GLU A 48 5.42 20.29 13.19
CA GLU A 48 6.30 20.34 12.02
C GLU A 48 5.57 20.04 10.71
N ILE A 49 4.60 19.11 10.70
CA ILE A 49 3.82 18.80 9.49
C ILE A 49 3.08 20.03 8.94
N GLU A 50 2.77 21.00 9.80
CA GLU A 50 2.04 22.21 9.43
C GLU A 50 2.90 23.18 8.60
N THR A 51 4.22 23.09 8.69
CA THR A 51 5.12 23.86 7.81
C THR A 51 5.06 23.41 6.35
N PHE A 52 4.46 22.24 6.09
CA PHE A 52 4.23 21.70 4.76
C PHE A 52 2.79 21.92 4.28
N ARG A 53 1.99 22.80 4.92
CA ARG A 53 0.56 23.03 4.60
C ARG A 53 0.30 23.40 3.14
N HIS A 54 1.28 24.00 2.46
CA HIS A 54 1.20 24.32 1.05
C HIS A 54 1.17 23.07 0.14
N HIS A 55 1.61 21.91 0.64
CA HIS A 55 1.37 20.63 -0.01
C HIS A 55 -0.04 20.15 0.34
N TRP A 56 -0.92 20.28 -0.64
CA TRP A 56 -2.37 20.09 -0.55
C TRP A 56 -2.82 18.61 -0.57
N LYS A 57 -1.89 17.67 -0.74
CA LYS A 57 -2.21 16.24 -0.92
C LYS A 57 -1.68 15.36 0.21
N LYS A 58 -2.00 15.72 1.46
CA LYS A 58 -1.64 14.94 2.65
C LYS A 58 -2.82 14.80 3.60
N ASN A 59 -2.94 13.64 4.22
CA ASN A 59 -3.93 13.35 5.26
C ASN A 59 -3.27 12.59 6.41
N PRO A 60 -3.75 12.72 7.66
CA PRO A 60 -3.32 11.81 8.71
C PRO A 60 -3.74 10.38 8.35
N GLY A 61 -2.82 9.42 8.51
CA GLY A 61 -3.07 8.02 8.24
C GLY A 61 -4.26 7.51 9.04
N ARG A 62 -5.22 6.87 8.35
CA ARG A 62 -6.53 6.52 8.93
C ARG A 62 -6.53 5.23 9.75
N TYR A 63 -5.54 4.39 9.52
CA TYR A 63 -5.51 2.99 9.97
C TYR A 63 -4.27 2.66 10.83
N SER A 64 -3.50 3.67 11.27
CA SER A 64 -2.39 3.49 12.22
C SER A 64 -2.85 3.29 13.66
N GLU A 65 -4.14 3.56 13.93
CA GLU A 65 -4.76 3.57 15.25
C GLU A 65 -4.10 4.53 16.26
N LEU A 66 -3.28 5.48 15.79
CA LEU A 66 -2.68 6.51 16.61
C LEU A 66 -3.72 7.44 17.24
N ASP A 67 -3.43 7.88 18.46
CA ASP A 67 -4.18 8.93 19.15
C ASP A 67 -4.15 10.23 18.35
N LEU A 68 -5.19 11.07 18.52
CA LEU A 68 -5.34 12.33 17.80
C LEU A 68 -4.09 13.21 17.82
N LYS A 69 -3.38 13.24 18.95
CA LYS A 69 -2.14 14.01 19.16
C LYS A 69 -0.91 13.44 18.48
N ASP A 70 -0.99 12.24 17.89
CA ASP A 70 0.14 11.53 17.28
C ASP A 70 -0.13 11.20 15.81
N ARG A 71 -1.35 11.47 15.31
CA ARG A 71 -1.82 11.03 13.99
C ARG A 71 -0.90 11.43 12.85
N TRP A 72 -0.20 12.56 12.95
CA TRP A 72 0.70 13.05 11.90
C TRP A 72 2.05 12.33 11.83
N LYS A 73 2.32 11.38 12.72
CA LYS A 73 3.47 10.46 12.58
C LYS A 73 3.30 9.49 11.41
N ASN A 74 2.06 9.15 11.07
CA ASN A 74 1.70 8.44 9.85
C ASN A 74 0.84 9.37 8.97
N VAL A 75 1.30 9.67 7.77
CA VAL A 75 0.65 10.55 6.82
C VAL A 75 0.37 9.76 5.56
N GLN A 76 -0.87 9.76 5.09
CA GLN A 76 -1.15 9.40 3.70
C GLN A 76 -0.68 10.58 2.82
N LEU A 77 0.50 10.44 2.21
CA LEU A 77 1.09 11.44 1.34
C LEU A 77 0.84 11.06 -0.12
N THR A 78 0.37 12.02 -0.92
CA THR A 78 0.22 11.87 -2.36
C THR A 78 1.16 12.81 -3.11
N LEU A 79 1.89 12.25 -4.07
CA LEU A 79 2.74 13.01 -4.99
C LEU A 79 2.06 13.11 -6.36
N TYR A 80 2.25 14.26 -7.02
CA TYR A 80 1.89 14.44 -8.42
C TYR A 80 3.10 14.08 -9.28
N THR A 81 3.14 12.84 -9.79
CA THR A 81 4.37 12.28 -10.37
C THR A 81 4.48 12.50 -11.88
N ASP A 82 3.35 12.76 -12.54
CA ASP A 82 3.29 13.04 -13.98
C ASP A 82 2.25 14.11 -14.30
N GLU A 83 2.70 15.23 -14.86
CA GLU A 83 1.82 16.35 -15.19
C GLU A 83 1.00 16.11 -16.46
N PHE A 84 1.51 15.30 -17.39
CA PHE A 84 0.89 15.05 -18.69
C PHE A 84 -0.24 14.02 -18.59
N LEU A 85 -0.04 12.98 -17.78
CA LEU A 85 -1.02 11.91 -17.52
C LEU A 85 -1.85 12.16 -16.24
N PHE A 86 -1.62 13.28 -15.56
CA PHE A 86 -2.25 13.65 -14.30
C PHE A 86 -2.09 12.59 -13.20
N ILE A 87 -0.89 12.01 -13.06
CA ILE A 87 -0.67 10.85 -12.19
C ILE A 87 -0.49 11.29 -10.74
N ASN A 88 -1.29 10.68 -9.86
CA ASN A 88 -1.20 10.84 -8.42
C ASN A 88 -0.81 9.52 -7.76
N GLU A 89 0.25 9.52 -6.97
CA GLU A 89 0.70 8.34 -6.22
C GLU A 89 0.62 8.59 -4.72
N SER A 90 -0.29 7.90 -4.05
CA SER A 90 -0.58 8.02 -2.63
C SER A 90 -0.06 6.82 -1.84
N GLN A 91 0.61 7.09 -0.71
CA GLN A 91 1.13 6.04 0.17
C GLN A 91 0.95 6.40 1.64
N ASP A 92 0.62 5.40 2.46
CA ASP A 92 0.79 5.51 3.92
C ASP A 92 2.28 5.73 4.23
N SER A 93 2.63 6.80 4.93
CA SER A 93 4.01 7.24 5.06
C SER A 93 4.38 7.62 6.49
N LEU A 94 5.52 7.15 6.98
CA LEU A 94 6.10 7.66 8.22
C LEU A 94 6.71 9.04 7.96
N PHE A 95 6.30 10.02 8.75
CA PHE A 95 6.84 11.38 8.68
C PHE A 95 7.99 11.56 9.67
N VAL A 96 9.16 11.96 9.15
CA VAL A 96 10.35 12.29 9.95
C VAL A 96 10.67 13.77 9.74
N PRO A 97 10.56 14.60 10.80
CA PRO A 97 10.83 16.03 10.68
C PRO A 97 12.29 16.34 10.35
N ALA A 98 12.53 17.57 9.87
CA ALA A 98 13.87 18.04 9.52
C ALA A 98 14.83 18.02 10.72
N GLY A 99 15.99 17.40 10.56
CA GLY A 99 16.94 17.23 11.67
C GLY A 99 16.44 16.28 12.77
N GLY A 100 15.36 15.54 12.49
CA GLY A 100 14.71 14.64 13.41
C GLY A 100 15.31 13.24 13.41
N GLU A 101 15.10 12.54 14.52
CA GLU A 101 15.28 11.09 14.62
C GLU A 101 13.99 10.49 15.14
N CYS A 102 13.48 9.47 14.45
CA CYS A 102 12.33 8.71 14.88
C CYS A 102 12.76 7.26 15.18
N ILE A 103 12.47 6.81 16.40
CA ILE A 103 12.82 5.47 16.90
C ILE A 103 11.56 4.64 16.97
N LEU A 104 11.57 3.48 16.31
CA LEU A 104 10.49 2.51 16.30
C LEU A 104 10.96 1.21 16.97
N LYS A 105 10.36 0.87 18.11
CA LYS A 105 10.60 -0.43 18.75
C LYS A 105 9.92 -1.54 17.94
N LEU A 106 10.65 -2.59 17.59
CA LEU A 106 10.11 -3.80 16.98
C LEU A 106 9.55 -4.74 18.08
N GLU A 107 9.03 -5.91 17.73
CA GLU A 107 8.45 -6.85 18.72
C GLU A 107 9.49 -7.47 19.67
N GLU A 108 9.01 -8.18 20.70
CA GLU A 108 9.85 -8.86 21.70
C GLU A 108 10.77 -9.91 21.06
N GLU A 109 10.43 -10.44 19.89
CA GLU A 109 11.31 -11.25 19.07
C GLU A 109 11.11 -10.87 17.60
N PHE A 110 12.15 -10.31 16.99
CA PHE A 110 12.10 -9.83 15.61
C PHE A 110 13.08 -10.59 14.72
N CYS A 111 12.54 -11.17 13.66
CA CYS A 111 13.30 -11.73 12.55
C CYS A 111 12.66 -11.24 11.25
N GLY A 112 13.40 -10.52 10.43
CA GLY A 112 12.93 -10.06 9.13
C GLY A 112 14.10 -10.12 8.17
N ASP A 113 13.80 -10.38 6.90
CA ASP A 113 14.87 -10.60 5.92
C ASP A 113 15.20 -9.28 5.22
N VAL A 114 14.17 -8.50 4.87
CA VAL A 114 14.31 -7.31 4.03
C VAL A 114 13.37 -6.21 4.49
N LEU A 115 13.90 -5.00 4.71
CA LEU A 115 13.12 -3.77 4.81
C LEU A 115 12.96 -3.18 3.41
N ARG A 116 11.71 -2.95 2.98
CA ARG A 116 11.38 -2.17 1.79
C ARG A 116 10.65 -0.90 2.17
N PHE A 117 10.93 0.18 1.46
CA PHE A 117 10.20 1.43 1.59
C PHE A 117 10.40 2.28 0.33
N TYR A 118 9.59 3.32 0.22
CA TYR A 118 9.79 4.43 -0.70
C TYR A 118 10.20 5.65 0.10
N ALA A 119 11.05 6.52 -0.43
CA ALA A 119 11.38 7.79 0.22
C ALA A 119 11.15 8.98 -0.72
N THR A 120 10.69 10.07 -0.12
CA THR A 120 10.63 11.39 -0.74
C THR A 120 10.79 12.45 0.34
N SER A 121 11.20 13.66 -0.05
CA SER A 121 11.43 14.75 0.88
C SER A 121 10.87 16.05 0.34
N LEU A 122 10.11 16.77 1.16
CA LEU A 122 9.47 18.03 0.80
C LEU A 122 10.16 19.18 1.53
N SER A 123 10.33 20.32 0.86
CA SER A 123 10.87 21.54 1.49
C SER A 123 9.80 22.30 2.29
N LYS A 124 10.21 23.16 3.21
CA LYS A 124 9.29 24.05 3.93
C LYS A 124 8.87 25.20 3.00
N GLY A 125 7.59 25.58 3.02
CA GLY A 125 7.08 26.77 2.34
C GLY A 125 6.43 26.52 0.98
N THR A 126 6.42 27.53 0.11
CA THR A 126 5.69 27.58 -1.16
C THR A 126 6.52 27.12 -2.37
N SER A 127 7.80 26.81 -2.19
CA SER A 127 8.61 26.32 -3.30
C SER A 127 8.20 24.88 -3.60
N GLU A 128 7.82 24.60 -4.84
CA GLU A 128 7.66 23.24 -5.39
C GLU A 128 8.98 22.43 -5.38
N LEU A 129 10.06 23.02 -4.85
CA LEU A 129 11.36 22.39 -4.69
C LEU A 129 11.28 21.24 -3.69
N LEU A 130 11.75 20.07 -4.11
CA LEU A 130 11.99 18.97 -3.20
C LEU A 130 13.08 19.34 -2.20
N GLY A 131 12.90 18.82 -1.00
CA GLY A 131 13.85 18.99 0.07
C GLY A 131 15.08 18.11 -0.13
N GLU A 132 16.26 18.61 0.23
CA GLU A 132 17.48 17.81 0.26
C GLU A 132 17.88 17.43 1.68
N GLY A 133 18.56 16.31 1.81
CA GLY A 133 19.11 15.86 3.08
C GLY A 133 19.68 14.45 3.02
N GLU A 134 20.18 14.02 4.16
CA GLU A 134 20.76 12.70 4.35
C GLU A 134 19.81 11.83 5.18
N LEU A 135 19.38 10.71 4.60
CA LEU A 135 18.61 9.67 5.26
C LEU A 135 19.56 8.59 5.77
N GLN A 136 19.53 8.33 7.07
CA GLN A 136 20.25 7.23 7.70
C GLN A 136 19.26 6.30 8.42
N ILE A 137 19.44 4.99 8.27
CA ILE A 137 18.64 3.99 9.01
C ILE A 137 19.59 3.11 9.81
N PHE A 138 19.24 2.91 11.07
CA PHE A 138 19.98 2.08 12.02
C PHE A 138 19.09 0.95 12.51
N LEU A 139 19.70 -0.22 12.65
CA LEU A 139 19.17 -1.33 13.42
C LEU A 139 19.92 -1.34 14.75
N ASP A 140 19.22 -1.02 15.83
CA ASP A 140 19.78 -0.66 17.13
C ASP A 140 20.78 0.49 17.00
N ASP A 141 22.07 0.21 17.11
CA ASP A 141 23.17 1.19 16.96
C ASP A 141 23.96 1.01 15.66
N LYS A 142 23.68 -0.06 14.89
CA LYS A 142 24.36 -0.32 13.62
C LYS A 142 23.68 0.43 12.49
N LYS A 143 24.42 1.32 11.83
CA LYS A 143 23.97 1.97 10.58
C LYS A 143 23.88 0.90 9.48
N ILE A 144 22.69 0.72 8.91
CA ILE A 144 22.43 -0.24 7.83
C ILE A 144 22.13 0.46 6.50
N PHE A 145 21.90 1.78 6.53
CA PHE A 145 21.59 2.57 5.36
C PHE A 145 22.07 4.00 5.51
N GLU A 146 22.51 4.57 4.41
CA GLU A 146 22.81 5.98 4.27
C GLU A 146 22.60 6.38 2.82
N GLN A 147 21.78 7.40 2.59
CA GLN A 147 21.55 7.94 1.26
C GLN A 147 21.32 9.43 1.32
N ASN A 148 22.05 10.17 0.49
CA ASN A 148 21.76 11.57 0.23
C ASN A 148 20.60 11.67 -0.79
N LEU A 149 19.49 12.24 -0.35
CA LEU A 149 18.35 12.58 -1.19
C LEU A 149 18.56 14.00 -1.71
N LYS A 150 18.76 14.12 -3.02
CA LYS A 150 18.87 15.41 -3.70
C LYS A 150 17.50 15.89 -4.16
N PRO A 151 17.31 17.19 -4.41
CA PRO A 151 16.10 17.68 -5.02
C PRO A 151 15.96 17.05 -6.41
N GLN A 152 14.91 16.27 -6.61
CA GLN A 152 14.57 15.62 -7.88
C GLN A 152 13.12 16.00 -8.28
N LYS A 153 12.58 15.36 -9.32
CA LYS A 153 11.14 15.45 -9.64
C LYS A 153 10.34 14.88 -8.46
N LEU A 154 9.12 15.38 -8.22
CA LEU A 154 8.17 14.83 -7.25
C LEU A 154 7.89 13.35 -7.55
N GLU A 155 8.68 12.45 -6.96
CA GLU A 155 8.54 11.01 -7.14
C GLU A 155 8.84 10.23 -5.85
N TRP A 156 8.35 9.00 -5.82
CA TRP A 156 8.67 8.02 -4.79
C TRP A 156 9.90 7.23 -5.22
N ASN A 157 10.97 7.29 -4.43
CA ASN A 157 12.18 6.51 -4.69
C ASN A 157 12.13 5.18 -3.93
N PRO A 158 12.09 4.01 -4.61
CA PRO A 158 12.08 2.71 -3.94
C PRO A 158 13.46 2.34 -3.39
N TYR A 159 13.48 1.73 -2.21
CA TYR A 159 14.67 1.20 -1.55
C TYR A 159 14.39 -0.19 -0.98
N ILE A 160 15.42 -1.04 -1.04
CA ILE A 160 15.39 -2.41 -0.52
C ILE A 160 16.67 -2.65 0.28
N LEU A 161 16.50 -3.07 1.52
CA LEU A 161 17.58 -3.22 2.48
C LEU A 161 17.52 -4.59 3.15
N PRO A 162 18.54 -5.43 2.97
CA PRO A 162 18.71 -6.63 3.78
C PRO A 162 18.85 -6.26 5.27
N LEU A 163 18.11 -6.95 6.14
CA LEU A 163 18.20 -6.80 7.59
C LEU A 163 19.10 -7.90 8.16
N GLU A 164 20.41 -7.66 8.21
CA GLU A 164 21.37 -8.63 8.75
C GLU A 164 21.69 -8.37 10.23
N PHE A 165 21.45 -9.38 11.07
CA PHE A 165 21.67 -9.29 12.53
C PHE A 165 23.11 -9.58 12.99
N LYS A 166 24.06 -9.97 12.11
CA LYS A 166 25.51 -10.12 12.44
C LYS A 166 26.45 -9.81 11.27
N ASN A 167 27.69 -9.40 11.62
CA ASN A 167 28.81 -9.02 10.74
C ASN A 167 29.07 -10.00 9.58
N VAL A 168 28.59 -9.66 8.40
CA VAL A 168 29.10 -10.13 7.11
C VAL A 168 29.27 -8.89 6.21
N GLY A 169 30.33 -8.86 5.42
CA GLY A 169 30.78 -7.67 4.70
C GLY A 169 29.78 -7.10 3.70
N ASN A 170 29.82 -5.77 3.55
CA ASN A 170 29.21 -4.91 2.53
C ASN A 170 28.30 -5.59 1.49
N LEU A 171 27.04 -5.82 1.82
CA LEU A 171 25.99 -5.98 0.81
C LEU A 171 25.57 -4.62 0.27
N LYS A 172 25.44 -4.55 -1.05
CA LYS A 172 25.15 -3.32 -1.79
C LYS A 172 23.69 -2.91 -1.56
N THR A 173 23.48 -1.71 -1.04
CA THR A 173 22.16 -1.05 -1.04
C THR A 173 21.61 -0.98 -2.47
N ILE A 174 20.39 -1.47 -2.67
CA ILE A 174 19.73 -1.56 -3.98
C ILE A 174 18.92 -0.27 -4.17
N VAL A 175 19.27 0.51 -5.20
CA VAL A 175 18.58 1.75 -5.57
C VAL A 175 17.71 1.49 -6.81
N LYS A 176 16.80 2.41 -7.18
CA LYS A 176 15.90 2.32 -8.35
C LYS A 176 16.54 1.77 -9.65
N THR A 177 17.82 2.05 -9.91
CA THR A 177 18.57 1.51 -11.06
C THR A 177 18.91 0.03 -10.94
N ASP A 178 19.08 -0.50 -9.72
CA ASP A 178 19.37 -1.91 -9.45
C ASP A 178 18.11 -2.80 -9.52
N LEU A 179 16.90 -2.23 -9.37
CA LEU A 179 15.62 -2.95 -9.49
C LEU A 179 15.34 -3.51 -10.89
N GLN A 180 16.10 -3.06 -11.90
CA GLN A 180 16.04 -3.60 -13.26
C GLN A 180 16.82 -4.93 -13.41
N ASN A 181 17.61 -5.34 -12.40
CA ASN A 181 18.40 -6.58 -12.45
C ASN A 181 17.75 -7.71 -11.61
N PRO A 182 17.19 -8.76 -12.25
CA PRO A 182 16.53 -9.86 -11.55
C PRO A 182 17.48 -10.73 -10.70
N GLU A 183 18.80 -10.70 -10.92
CA GLU A 183 19.76 -11.53 -10.16
C GLU A 183 19.92 -11.11 -8.69
N ILE A 184 19.59 -9.86 -8.35
CA ILE A 184 19.75 -9.33 -7.00
C ILE A 184 18.78 -10.00 -6.02
N TRP A 185 17.61 -10.42 -6.50
CA TRP A 185 16.63 -11.17 -5.71
C TRP A 185 17.12 -12.57 -5.34
N ASN A 186 17.95 -13.18 -6.17
CA ASN A 186 18.45 -14.55 -5.96
C ASN A 186 19.55 -14.62 -4.88
N GLN A 187 20.16 -13.50 -4.49
CA GLN A 187 21.21 -13.50 -3.45
C GLN A 187 20.66 -13.63 -2.01
N THR A 188 19.34 -13.54 -1.82
CA THR A 188 18.69 -13.80 -0.52
C THR A 188 18.43 -15.27 -0.23
N GLU A 189 18.81 -16.18 -1.13
CA GLU A 189 18.77 -17.61 -0.84
C GLU A 189 19.98 -18.05 -0.01
N ARG A 190 19.80 -18.12 1.32
CA ARG A 190 20.19 -19.34 2.05
C ARG A 190 19.68 -19.43 3.48
N ASN A 191 19.19 -20.64 3.78
CA ASN A 191 19.09 -21.28 5.08
C ASN A 191 20.39 -21.17 5.89
N LYS A 192 20.54 -20.10 6.67
CA LYS A 192 21.34 -20.09 7.90
C LYS A 192 20.44 -19.57 9.01
N GLU A 193 20.49 -20.20 10.17
CA GLU A 193 19.67 -19.94 11.36
C GLU A 193 19.17 -18.50 11.41
N LYS A 194 17.83 -18.33 11.39
CA LYS A 194 17.20 -17.02 11.57
C LYS A 194 17.62 -16.48 12.94
N ASN A 195 18.57 -15.55 12.95
CA ASN A 195 18.95 -14.84 14.17
C ASN A 195 17.84 -13.85 14.47
N CYS A 196 16.89 -14.27 15.30
CA CYS A 196 15.89 -13.40 15.87
C CYS A 196 16.50 -12.70 17.08
N ASN A 197 16.44 -11.38 17.11
CA ASN A 197 16.86 -10.61 18.28
C ASN A 197 15.61 -10.11 19.00
N SER A 198 15.69 -10.06 20.32
CA SER A 198 14.68 -9.42 21.15
C SER A 198 14.95 -7.92 21.28
N ASP A 199 13.88 -7.14 21.45
CA ASP A 199 13.95 -5.69 21.73
C ASP A 199 14.72 -4.86 20.69
N VAL A 200 14.61 -5.22 19.41
CA VAL A 200 15.27 -4.50 18.31
C VAL A 200 14.60 -3.15 18.06
N PHE A 201 15.39 -2.11 17.79
CA PHE A 201 14.91 -0.79 17.42
C PHE A 201 15.31 -0.45 15.98
N LEU A 202 14.37 0.09 15.21
CA LEU A 202 14.67 0.76 13.94
C LEU A 202 14.73 2.26 14.18
N LYS A 203 15.90 2.87 13.98
CA LYS A 203 16.07 4.33 14.09
C LYS A 203 16.17 4.92 12.69
N ILE A 204 15.31 5.88 12.39
CA ILE A 204 15.30 6.63 11.14
C ILE A 204 15.75 8.05 11.45
N ARG A 205 16.91 8.44 10.93
CA ARG A 205 17.47 9.77 11.11
C ARG A 205 17.44 10.53 9.79
N TRP A 206 17.02 11.78 9.86
CA TRP A 206 16.93 12.65 8.71
C TRP A 206 17.62 13.99 8.99
N SER A 207 18.71 14.24 8.26
CA SER A 207 19.49 15.47 8.38
C SER A 207 19.25 16.35 7.16
N SER A 208 18.51 17.45 7.32
CA SER A 208 18.26 18.41 6.25
C SER A 208 18.67 19.82 6.65
N LYS A 209 19.57 20.43 5.88
CA LYS A 209 20.00 21.83 6.06
C LYS A 209 18.95 22.83 5.56
N THR A 210 18.06 22.39 4.68
CA THR A 210 16.99 23.21 4.08
C THR A 210 15.69 23.16 4.88
N GLY A 211 15.68 22.43 6.01
CA GLY A 211 14.48 22.25 6.83
C GLY A 211 13.48 21.29 6.20
N ALA A 212 13.87 20.50 5.20
CA ALA A 212 12.96 19.57 4.54
C ALA A 212 12.46 18.48 5.47
N GLY A 213 11.21 18.05 5.29
CA GLY A 213 10.64 16.88 5.95
C GLY A 213 10.82 15.63 5.10
N LEU A 214 11.08 14.50 5.73
CA LEU A 214 11.20 13.21 5.06
C LEU A 214 9.92 12.38 5.24
N PHE A 215 9.52 11.70 4.18
CA PHE A 215 8.40 10.79 4.17
C PHE A 215 8.87 9.42 3.67
N LEU A 216 8.81 8.42 4.56
CA LEU A 216 9.01 7.01 4.18
C LEU A 216 7.65 6.42 3.81
N GLY A 217 7.36 6.29 2.51
CA GLY A 217 6.14 5.70 1.97
C GLY A 217 6.18 4.17 2.00
N SER A 218 5.08 3.55 2.39
CA SER A 218 4.89 2.11 2.54
C SER A 218 6.10 1.37 3.15
N PRO A 219 6.63 1.76 4.33
CA PRO A 219 7.74 1.04 4.93
C PRO A 219 7.25 -0.28 5.54
N TYR A 220 7.70 -1.40 4.97
CA TYR A 220 7.36 -2.74 5.44
C TYR A 220 8.56 -3.68 5.42
N ILE A 221 8.50 -4.67 6.30
CA ILE A 221 9.51 -5.71 6.46
C ILE A 221 8.94 -7.00 5.89
N LEU A 222 9.68 -7.59 4.97
CA LEU A 222 9.38 -8.85 4.34
C LEU A 222 10.09 -10.01 5.03
N GLU A 223 9.45 -11.16 4.96
CA GLU A 223 10.03 -12.44 5.33
C GLU A 223 9.72 -13.47 4.24
N LYS A 224 10.73 -14.22 3.80
CA LYS A 224 10.52 -15.36 2.89
C LYS A 224 9.90 -16.50 3.71
N ARG A 225 8.73 -16.96 3.28
CA ARG A 225 8.01 -18.08 3.90
C ARG A 225 7.38 -18.97 2.85
N ASN A 226 7.31 -20.26 3.14
CA ASN A 226 6.44 -21.17 2.40
C ASN A 226 4.99 -20.93 2.85
N VAL A 227 4.12 -20.52 1.93
CA VAL A 227 2.72 -20.19 2.23
C VAL A 227 1.74 -20.90 1.30
N GLU A 228 0.62 -21.34 1.86
CA GLU A 228 -0.55 -21.86 1.13
C GLU A 228 -1.47 -20.71 0.69
N LYS A 229 -0.88 -19.66 0.12
CA LYS A 229 -1.56 -18.42 -0.29
C LYS A 229 -1.15 -18.08 -1.72
N LYS A 230 -2.07 -17.49 -2.49
CA LYS A 230 -1.81 -17.04 -3.87
C LYS A 230 -1.89 -15.53 -3.95
N ASN A 231 -1.22 -14.98 -4.96
CA ASN A 231 -1.41 -13.59 -5.36
C ASN A 231 -2.83 -13.40 -5.86
N VAL A 232 -3.43 -12.26 -5.54
CA VAL A 232 -4.79 -11.94 -5.93
C VAL A 232 -4.75 -10.70 -6.80
N ILE A 233 -5.28 -10.82 -8.01
CA ILE A 233 -5.42 -9.73 -8.96
C ILE A 233 -6.92 -9.53 -9.18
N LEU A 234 -7.38 -8.30 -9.00
CA LEU A 234 -8.75 -7.90 -9.27
C LEU A 234 -8.76 -6.93 -10.44
N ILE A 235 -9.40 -7.31 -11.55
CA ILE A 235 -9.55 -6.41 -12.70
C ILE A 235 -10.95 -5.81 -12.64
N VAL A 236 -11.03 -4.48 -12.55
CA VAL A 236 -12.30 -3.75 -12.58
C VAL A 236 -12.40 -2.98 -13.89
N ILE A 237 -13.48 -3.21 -14.63
CA ILE A 237 -13.79 -2.50 -15.87
C ILE A 237 -15.02 -1.65 -15.60
N ASP A 238 -14.86 -0.33 -15.68
CA ASP A 238 -15.96 0.60 -15.38
C ASP A 238 -17.08 0.50 -16.42
N ALA A 239 -18.32 0.54 -15.94
CA ALA A 239 -19.54 0.44 -16.74
C ALA A 239 -19.65 -0.78 -17.69
N LEU A 240 -18.89 -1.87 -17.46
CA LEU A 240 -18.97 -3.08 -18.29
C LEU A 240 -20.29 -3.84 -18.06
N ARG A 241 -21.19 -3.76 -19.03
CA ARG A 241 -22.47 -4.48 -19.00
C ARG A 241 -22.33 -5.91 -19.50
N GLN A 242 -23.15 -6.81 -18.94
CA GLN A 242 -23.19 -8.21 -19.36
C GLN A 242 -23.51 -8.37 -20.85
N ASP A 243 -24.45 -7.60 -21.40
CA ASP A 243 -24.83 -7.66 -22.81
C ASP A 243 -23.79 -7.04 -23.77
N SER A 244 -22.75 -6.40 -23.23
CA SER A 244 -21.60 -5.93 -23.98
C SER A 244 -20.47 -6.97 -24.06
N LEU A 245 -20.57 -8.07 -23.30
CA LEU A 245 -19.66 -9.22 -23.40
C LEU A 245 -20.06 -10.10 -24.58
N SER A 246 -19.06 -10.62 -25.32
CA SER A 246 -19.28 -11.62 -26.37
C SER A 246 -19.97 -12.87 -25.84
N SER A 247 -19.50 -13.40 -24.70
CA SER A 247 -20.17 -14.47 -23.95
C SER A 247 -21.51 -14.10 -23.32
N GLY A 248 -21.84 -12.81 -23.23
CA GLY A 248 -23.07 -12.28 -22.62
C GLY A 248 -24.15 -11.86 -23.61
N GLY A 249 -23.96 -12.08 -24.92
CA GLY A 249 -24.96 -11.86 -25.95
C GLY A 249 -24.70 -10.66 -26.86
N SER A 250 -23.52 -10.05 -26.80
CA SER A 250 -23.12 -9.03 -27.78
C SER A 250 -23.12 -9.63 -29.20
N PRO A 251 -23.68 -8.93 -30.22
CA PRO A 251 -23.64 -9.39 -31.61
C PRO A 251 -22.23 -9.27 -32.23
N PHE A 252 -21.27 -8.65 -31.53
CA PHE A 252 -19.89 -8.45 -31.97
C PHE A 252 -18.89 -9.13 -31.01
N PRO A 253 -17.70 -9.55 -31.51
CA PRO A 253 -16.64 -10.11 -30.69
C PRO A 253 -15.90 -9.01 -29.90
N THR A 254 -16.59 -8.37 -28.97
CA THR A 254 -16.10 -7.27 -28.11
C THR A 254 -15.11 -7.73 -27.04
N THR A 255 -15.15 -8.98 -26.59
CA THR A 255 -14.31 -9.48 -25.48
C THR A 255 -13.62 -10.83 -25.74
N PRO A 256 -12.94 -11.03 -26.88
CA PRO A 256 -12.41 -12.35 -27.28
C PRO A 256 -11.36 -12.90 -26.30
N ILE A 257 -10.55 -12.04 -25.69
CA ILE A 257 -9.55 -12.43 -24.70
C ILE A 257 -10.21 -12.90 -23.39
N LEU A 258 -11.21 -12.16 -22.89
CA LEU A 258 -11.96 -12.55 -21.69
C LEU A 258 -12.74 -13.84 -21.94
N ASP A 259 -13.34 -14.00 -23.12
CA ASP A 259 -14.05 -15.23 -23.49
C ASP A 259 -13.09 -16.44 -23.53
N SER A 260 -11.88 -16.26 -24.07
CA SER A 260 -10.87 -17.32 -24.03
C SER A 260 -10.45 -17.66 -22.60
N PHE A 261 -10.18 -16.64 -21.77
CA PHE A 261 -9.84 -16.82 -20.36
C PHE A 261 -10.96 -17.51 -19.57
N SER A 262 -12.22 -17.24 -19.93
CA SER A 262 -13.39 -17.78 -19.26
C SER A 262 -13.52 -19.32 -19.36
N LYS A 263 -12.91 -19.94 -20.39
CA LYS A 263 -12.98 -21.39 -20.64
C LYS A 263 -12.39 -22.23 -19.51
N ASP A 264 -11.37 -21.69 -18.85
CA ASP A 264 -10.67 -22.32 -17.72
C ASP A 264 -11.00 -21.64 -16.38
N SER A 265 -12.10 -20.88 -16.33
CA SER A 265 -12.48 -20.06 -15.18
C SER A 265 -13.87 -20.40 -14.64
N ILE A 266 -14.17 -19.94 -13.42
CA ILE A 266 -15.52 -19.98 -12.86
C ILE A 266 -16.26 -18.69 -13.22
N ILE A 267 -17.42 -18.82 -13.85
CA ILE A 267 -18.23 -17.68 -14.31
C ILE A 267 -19.52 -17.58 -13.49
N PHE A 268 -19.70 -16.44 -12.84
CA PHE A 268 -20.95 -16.11 -12.14
C PHE A 268 -21.92 -15.40 -13.09
N LYS A 269 -23.04 -16.06 -13.43
CA LYS A 269 -24.04 -15.52 -14.39
C LYS A 269 -25.02 -14.51 -13.78
N LYS A 270 -25.10 -14.43 -12.45
CA LYS A 270 -26.03 -13.57 -11.71
C LYS A 270 -25.24 -12.71 -10.73
N THR A 271 -24.64 -11.65 -11.25
CA THR A 271 -23.88 -10.66 -10.48
C THR A 271 -24.65 -9.34 -10.50
N ILE A 272 -25.05 -8.87 -9.31
CA ILE A 272 -25.83 -7.63 -9.16
C ILE A 272 -24.98 -6.67 -8.34
N ALA A 273 -24.71 -5.48 -8.89
CA ALA A 273 -24.00 -4.43 -8.16
C ALA A 273 -24.89 -3.82 -7.07
N ASN A 274 -24.31 -3.49 -5.91
CA ASN A 274 -25.01 -2.86 -4.79
C ASN A 274 -25.39 -1.39 -5.04
N GLY A 275 -24.96 -0.82 -6.17
CA GLY A 275 -25.33 0.50 -6.61
C GLY A 275 -25.16 0.64 -8.12
N ASN A 276 -25.98 1.51 -8.72
CA ASN A 276 -25.92 1.84 -10.14
C ASN A 276 -24.90 2.96 -10.46
N TRP A 277 -24.08 3.33 -9.49
CA TRP A 277 -23.06 4.38 -9.62
C TRP A 277 -21.76 3.93 -8.95
N THR A 278 -20.63 4.40 -9.47
CA THR A 278 -19.30 3.90 -9.12
C THR A 278 -19.00 4.05 -7.62
N LYS A 279 -19.31 5.19 -7.00
CA LYS A 279 -19.05 5.41 -5.56
C LYS A 279 -19.73 4.36 -4.66
N PRO A 280 -21.06 4.21 -4.63
CA PRO A 280 -21.70 3.22 -3.76
C PRO A 280 -21.33 1.78 -4.12
N SER A 281 -21.15 1.48 -5.41
CA SER A 281 -20.76 0.14 -5.85
C SER A 281 -19.38 -0.25 -5.30
N MET A 282 -18.37 0.61 -5.50
CA MET A 282 -17.00 0.33 -5.05
C MET A 282 -16.86 0.34 -3.54
N ILE A 283 -17.50 1.28 -2.83
CA ILE A 283 -17.50 1.28 -1.36
C ILE A 283 -18.08 -0.03 -0.84
N SER A 284 -19.21 -0.48 -1.39
CA SER A 284 -19.83 -1.72 -0.93
C SER A 284 -18.98 -2.93 -1.26
N PHE A 285 -18.38 -2.94 -2.46
CA PHE A 285 -17.46 -4.00 -2.88
C PHE A 285 -16.27 -4.16 -1.91
N PHE A 286 -15.61 -3.07 -1.54
CA PHE A 286 -14.43 -3.14 -0.69
C PHE A 286 -14.73 -3.31 0.80
N THR A 287 -15.95 -3.07 1.26
CA THR A 287 -16.30 -3.10 2.69
C THR A 287 -17.25 -4.24 3.05
N SER A 288 -17.81 -4.93 2.05
CA SER A 288 -18.89 -5.90 2.23
C SER A 288 -20.11 -5.32 2.99
N GLU A 289 -20.33 -4.02 2.87
CA GLU A 289 -21.39 -3.27 3.56
C GLU A 289 -22.06 -2.29 2.60
N ILE A 290 -23.34 -1.97 2.81
CA ILE A 290 -24.04 -0.99 1.98
C ILE A 290 -23.45 0.40 2.24
N ALA A 291 -23.08 1.13 1.19
CA ALA A 291 -22.46 2.45 1.32
C ALA A 291 -23.24 3.44 2.21
N SER A 292 -24.58 3.42 2.17
CA SER A 292 -25.44 4.25 3.02
C SER A 292 -25.31 3.90 4.50
N ASN A 293 -25.13 2.62 4.83
CA ASN A 293 -24.80 2.15 6.18
C ASN A 293 -23.42 2.61 6.63
N LEU A 294 -22.58 3.13 5.73
CA LEU A 294 -21.30 3.78 6.06
C LEU A 294 -21.35 5.31 6.03
N GLY A 295 -22.53 5.90 5.82
CA GLY A 295 -22.72 7.35 5.73
C GLY A 295 -22.36 7.93 4.36
N LEU A 296 -22.15 7.09 3.35
CA LEU A 296 -21.84 7.48 1.98
C LEU A 296 -23.08 7.24 1.09
N GLY A 297 -23.73 8.32 0.68
CA GLY A 297 -24.93 8.27 -0.16
C GLY A 297 -24.66 8.48 -1.65
N ASN A 298 -25.72 8.37 -2.45
CA ASN A 298 -25.68 8.49 -3.91
C ASN A 298 -26.04 9.89 -4.43
N ALA A 299 -26.30 10.86 -3.55
CA ALA A 299 -26.87 12.15 -3.93
C ALA A 299 -25.88 13.13 -4.57
N TRP A 300 -24.58 12.99 -4.32
CA TRP A 300 -23.56 13.97 -4.72
C TRP A 300 -22.25 13.32 -5.09
N PHE A 301 -21.53 13.91 -6.06
CA PHE A 301 -20.17 13.51 -6.46
C PHE A 301 -19.21 13.52 -5.27
N TYR A 302 -19.13 14.67 -4.60
CA TYR A 302 -18.27 14.91 -3.45
C TYR A 302 -18.69 14.13 -2.21
N THR A 303 -17.72 13.90 -1.33
CA THR A 303 -17.97 13.39 0.02
C THR A 303 -17.70 14.54 1.00
N SER A 304 -18.68 14.93 1.80
CA SER A 304 -18.48 16.02 2.77
C SER A 304 -17.55 15.59 3.91
N ALA A 305 -16.96 16.56 4.62
CA ALA A 305 -16.15 16.28 5.80
C ALA A 305 -16.93 15.50 6.88
N GLN A 306 -18.24 15.79 7.03
CA GLN A 306 -19.12 15.05 7.94
C GLN A 306 -19.31 13.60 7.50
N GLN A 307 -19.52 13.35 6.21
CA GLN A 307 -19.66 11.99 5.67
C GLN A 307 -18.38 11.17 5.86
N ARG A 308 -17.21 11.75 5.58
CA ARG A 308 -15.92 11.08 5.87
C ARG A 308 -15.76 10.78 7.36
N LYS A 309 -16.11 11.74 8.22
CA LYS A 309 -16.06 11.52 9.68
C LYS A 309 -16.95 10.35 10.10
N ILE A 310 -18.14 10.23 9.54
CA ILE A 310 -19.05 9.11 9.79
C ILE A 310 -18.44 7.79 9.29
N PHE A 311 -17.96 7.75 8.05
CA PHE A 311 -17.31 6.57 7.46
C PHE A 311 -16.17 6.06 8.37
N TYR A 312 -15.22 6.92 8.73
CA TYR A 312 -14.09 6.51 9.58
C TYR A 312 -14.49 6.20 11.02
N SER A 313 -15.56 6.79 11.55
CA SER A 313 -16.06 6.45 12.89
C SER A 313 -16.62 5.03 12.97
N LYS A 314 -17.10 4.49 11.85
CA LYS A 314 -17.64 3.13 11.75
C LYS A 314 -16.56 2.06 11.63
N LYS A 315 -15.31 2.45 11.35
CA LYS A 315 -14.15 1.56 11.20
C LYS A 315 -14.47 0.33 10.33
N PRO A 316 -14.98 0.53 9.10
CA PRO A 316 -15.30 -0.59 8.23
C PRO A 316 -14.06 -1.44 7.99
N PHE A 317 -14.21 -2.77 8.06
CA PHE A 317 -13.13 -3.66 7.69
C PHE A 317 -13.10 -3.77 6.18
N THR A 318 -12.03 -3.24 5.58
CA THR A 318 -11.90 -3.15 4.12
C THR A 318 -11.12 -4.34 3.57
N LEU A 319 -11.41 -4.73 2.32
CA LEU A 319 -10.72 -5.80 1.61
C LEU A 319 -9.19 -5.59 1.55
N PRO A 320 -8.65 -4.38 1.27
CA PRO A 320 -7.21 -4.16 1.36
C PRO A 320 -6.66 -4.42 2.76
N ASN A 321 -7.34 -3.94 3.81
CA ASN A 321 -6.90 -4.20 5.19
C ASN A 321 -6.99 -5.69 5.57
N ALA A 322 -7.95 -6.43 5.02
CA ALA A 322 -8.02 -7.88 5.18
C ALA A 322 -6.79 -8.56 4.58
N PHE A 323 -6.39 -8.19 3.36
CA PHE A 323 -5.17 -8.69 2.73
C PHE A 323 -3.90 -8.27 3.48
N ARG A 324 -3.79 -7.00 3.91
CA ARG A 324 -2.65 -6.52 4.72
C ARG A 324 -2.47 -7.35 5.99
N LYS A 325 -3.56 -7.63 6.71
CA LYS A 325 -3.54 -8.47 7.91
C LYS A 325 -3.01 -9.88 7.64
N GLU A 326 -3.22 -10.39 6.43
CA GLU A 326 -2.79 -11.71 5.99
C GLU A 326 -1.38 -11.72 5.37
N GLY A 327 -0.63 -10.62 5.46
CA GLY A 327 0.76 -10.51 5.01
C GLY A 327 0.92 -10.19 3.52
N TYR A 328 -0.13 -9.68 2.88
CA TYR A 328 -0.07 -9.23 1.49
C TYR A 328 0.43 -7.79 1.39
N PHE A 329 1.30 -7.51 0.43
CA PHE A 329 1.44 -6.13 -0.07
C PHE A 329 0.20 -5.77 -0.88
N THR A 330 -0.35 -4.57 -0.69
CA THR A 330 -1.64 -4.20 -1.30
C THR A 330 -1.48 -2.91 -2.08
N GLU A 331 -1.68 -2.99 -3.38
CA GLU A 331 -1.56 -1.86 -4.28
C GLU A 331 -2.79 -1.74 -5.18
N SER A 332 -3.13 -0.51 -5.51
CA SER A 332 -4.16 -0.19 -6.47
C SER A 332 -3.58 0.68 -7.56
N ILE A 333 -3.89 0.35 -8.81
CA ILE A 333 -3.82 1.29 -9.93
C ILE A 333 -5.20 1.46 -10.54
N MET A 334 -5.67 2.68 -10.71
CA MET A 334 -7.00 2.90 -11.27
C MET A 334 -7.22 4.32 -11.72
N ASN A 335 -8.26 4.52 -12.52
CA ASN A 335 -8.86 5.82 -12.74
C ASN A 335 -10.14 5.97 -11.91
N ASN A 336 -10.04 5.86 -10.59
CA ASN A 336 -11.20 5.95 -9.69
C ASN A 336 -10.91 6.79 -8.44
N VAL A 337 -11.34 8.05 -8.51
CA VAL A 337 -11.15 9.06 -7.47
C VAL A 337 -11.87 8.76 -6.16
N PHE A 338 -12.81 7.81 -6.12
CA PHE A 338 -13.59 7.48 -4.91
C PHE A 338 -12.77 6.74 -3.85
N LEU A 339 -11.58 6.23 -4.19
CA LEU A 339 -10.66 5.59 -3.25
C LEU A 339 -9.59 6.54 -2.70
N MET A 340 -9.75 7.85 -2.94
CA MET A 340 -8.73 8.85 -2.65
C MET A 340 -9.31 9.90 -1.70
N ASP A 341 -8.94 9.85 -0.41
CA ASP A 341 -9.45 10.79 0.61
C ASP A 341 -9.11 12.26 0.29
N TYR A 342 -7.88 12.51 -0.17
CA TYR A 342 -7.39 13.89 -0.37
C TYR A 342 -8.14 14.67 -1.45
N THR A 343 -8.82 14.00 -2.39
CA THR A 343 -9.54 14.66 -3.48
C THR A 343 -10.86 15.28 -3.01
N SER A 344 -11.24 15.10 -1.73
CA SER A 344 -12.55 15.42 -1.16
C SER A 344 -13.73 14.64 -1.74
N VAL A 345 -13.47 13.73 -2.68
CA VAL A 345 -14.47 12.90 -3.37
C VAL A 345 -14.53 11.51 -2.75
N GLY A 346 -13.38 10.93 -2.40
CA GLY A 346 -13.28 9.56 -1.91
C GLY A 346 -13.03 9.41 -0.41
N VAL A 347 -12.65 8.19 -0.06
CA VAL A 347 -12.17 7.77 1.26
C VAL A 347 -10.94 6.88 1.09
N ASP A 348 -10.07 6.87 2.10
CA ASP A 348 -8.95 5.95 2.17
C ASP A 348 -9.45 4.57 2.63
N LEU A 349 -9.17 3.54 1.84
CA LEU A 349 -9.51 2.15 2.14
C LEU A 349 -8.36 1.36 2.76
N GLY A 350 -7.19 1.98 2.92
CA GLY A 350 -6.05 1.38 3.60
C GLY A 350 -5.17 0.51 2.72
N PHE A 351 -5.07 0.80 1.42
CA PHE A 351 -3.99 0.25 0.59
C PHE A 351 -2.62 0.75 1.08
N HIS A 352 -1.55 0.00 0.79
CA HIS A 352 -0.19 0.51 1.02
C HIS A 352 0.08 1.64 0.03
N LYS A 353 -0.24 1.39 -1.25
CA LYS A 353 -0.04 2.31 -2.35
C LYS A 353 -1.28 2.39 -3.25
N ILE A 354 -1.63 3.60 -3.65
CA ILE A 354 -2.68 3.89 -4.63
C ILE A 354 -2.08 4.76 -5.72
N GLN A 355 -2.25 4.35 -6.96
CA GLN A 355 -1.85 5.09 -8.14
C GLN A 355 -3.10 5.46 -8.93
N GLN A 356 -3.26 6.76 -9.19
CA GLN A 356 -4.36 7.27 -10.00
C GLN A 356 -3.81 7.86 -11.29
N VAL A 357 -4.23 7.29 -12.41
CA VAL A 357 -3.99 7.87 -13.74
C VAL A 357 -5.19 8.75 -14.08
N GLY A 358 -4.99 10.06 -14.18
CA GLY A 358 -6.09 11.02 -14.29
C GLY A 358 -6.46 11.41 -15.72
N LYS A 359 -5.75 10.91 -16.74
CA LYS A 359 -6.01 11.21 -18.14
C LYS A 359 -6.81 10.09 -18.80
N ASP A 360 -8.13 10.21 -18.76
CA ASP A 360 -9.10 9.20 -19.18
C ASP A 360 -8.86 8.61 -20.58
N ASN A 361 -8.36 9.39 -21.54
CA ASN A 361 -8.17 8.91 -22.92
C ASN A 361 -6.85 8.19 -23.17
N LEU A 362 -5.92 8.21 -22.21
CA LEU A 362 -4.61 7.55 -22.29
C LEU A 362 -4.37 6.64 -21.08
N ASP A 363 -5.40 6.42 -20.24
CA ASP A 363 -5.23 5.70 -18.98
C ASP A 363 -4.93 4.23 -19.21
N THR A 364 -5.60 3.57 -20.14
CA THR A 364 -5.56 2.11 -20.30
C THR A 364 -4.15 1.61 -20.61
N GLU A 365 -3.43 2.26 -21.53
CA GLU A 365 -2.04 1.89 -21.85
C GLU A 365 -1.11 2.09 -20.65
N GLU A 366 -1.28 3.19 -19.92
CA GLU A 366 -0.49 3.48 -18.72
C GLU A 366 -0.81 2.52 -17.56
N LEU A 367 -2.09 2.17 -17.37
CA LEU A 367 -2.54 1.20 -16.38
C LEU A 367 -1.88 -0.16 -16.63
N VAL A 368 -1.87 -0.61 -17.89
CA VAL A 368 -1.24 -1.88 -18.30
C VAL A 368 0.28 -1.82 -18.08
N SER A 369 0.96 -0.78 -18.55
CA SER A 369 2.42 -0.60 -18.39
C SER A 369 2.86 -0.64 -16.92
N ARG A 370 2.09 0.01 -16.05
CA ARG A 370 2.34 0.01 -14.60
C ARG A 370 2.00 -1.33 -13.94
N ALA A 371 0.96 -2.04 -14.41
CA ALA A 371 0.65 -3.39 -13.96
C ALA A 371 1.79 -4.37 -14.30
N GLU A 372 2.33 -4.32 -15.51
CA GLU A 372 3.48 -5.13 -15.91
C GLU A 372 4.71 -4.83 -15.04
N THR A 373 4.96 -3.55 -14.77
CA THR A 373 6.03 -3.12 -13.87
C THR A 373 5.82 -3.66 -12.45
N PHE A 374 4.60 -3.54 -11.92
CA PHE A 374 4.27 -4.09 -10.61
C PHE A 374 4.48 -5.61 -10.56
N PHE A 375 3.97 -6.38 -11.54
CA PHE A 375 4.11 -7.83 -11.55
C PHE A 375 5.56 -8.29 -11.68
N ARG A 376 6.40 -7.55 -12.42
CA ARG A 376 7.84 -7.80 -12.48
C ARG A 376 8.49 -7.56 -11.13
N ASP A 377 8.23 -6.42 -10.51
CA ASP A 377 8.91 -5.99 -9.28
C ASP A 377 8.43 -6.77 -8.04
N HIS A 378 7.20 -7.30 -8.06
CA HIS A 378 6.56 -8.08 -6.99
C HIS A 378 6.40 -9.58 -7.31
N LYS A 379 7.12 -10.11 -8.31
CA LYS A 379 7.02 -11.52 -8.76
C LYS A 379 7.14 -12.52 -7.60
N GLU A 380 8.08 -12.26 -6.70
CA GLU A 380 8.40 -13.12 -5.55
C GLU A 380 7.57 -12.83 -4.31
N ASP A 381 6.74 -11.80 -4.35
CA ASP A 381 5.97 -11.33 -3.21
C ASP A 381 4.57 -11.95 -3.18
N LEU A 382 3.99 -11.97 -1.99
CA LEU A 382 2.57 -12.18 -1.79
C LEU A 382 1.85 -10.83 -1.88
N PHE A 383 0.96 -10.67 -2.85
CA PHE A 383 0.31 -9.38 -3.11
C PHE A 383 -1.17 -9.47 -3.47
N PHE A 384 -1.88 -8.38 -3.16
CA PHE A 384 -3.22 -8.07 -3.63
C PHE A 384 -3.12 -6.82 -4.50
N TYR A 385 -3.53 -6.95 -5.75
CA TYR A 385 -3.45 -5.91 -6.74
C TYR A 385 -4.82 -5.66 -7.35
N ILE A 386 -5.18 -4.41 -7.55
CA ILE A 386 -6.39 -4.00 -8.28
C ILE A 386 -6.06 -2.99 -9.37
#